data_AF-A0A846HKQ2-F1
#
_entry.id   AF-A0A846HKQ2-F1
#
_cell.length_a   1.000
_cell.length_b   1.000
_cell.length_c   1.000
_cell.angle_alpha   90.00
_cell.angle_beta   90.00
_cell.angle_gamma   90.00
#
_symmetry.space_group_name_H-M   'P 1'
#
loop_
_entity.id
_entity.type
_entity.pdbx_description
1 polymer ?
#
loop_
_entity_poly.entity_id
_entity_poly.type
_entity_poly.pdbx_seq_one_letter_code
_entity_poly.pdbx_strand_id
1 'polypeptide(L)'
;MNQESGIISIDMKTAVRAARQFAVDLYESEPLPNLALEEIEFNESSHQWQVTLGFDSPHKIKRKTNGPSLFPTIEEESQREYKQFNIDAEDGHLVSMTMRPVDP
;
A
#
# COMPACT_ATOMS: atom_id res chain seq x y z
N MET A 1 20.01 -21.36 22.99
CA MET A 1 19.59 -21.08 21.61
C MET A 1 19.96 -19.63 21.35
N ASN A 2 21.03 -19.39 20.60
CA ASN A 2 21.44 -18.04 20.26
C ASN A 2 20.54 -17.60 19.11
N GLN A 3 19.71 -16.57 19.33
CA GLN A 3 19.05 -15.89 18.23
C GLN A 3 20.14 -15.12 17.49
N GLU A 4 20.44 -15.55 16.26
CA GLU A 4 21.14 -14.69 15.30
C GLU A 4 20.23 -13.50 15.06
N SER A 5 20.61 -12.34 15.61
CA SER A 5 19.97 -11.08 15.27
C SER A 5 20.19 -10.87 13.78
N GLY A 6 19.12 -10.96 12.98
CA GLY A 6 19.20 -10.62 11.57
C GLY A 6 19.78 -9.21 11.42
N ILE A 7 20.66 -9.02 10.45
CA ILE A 7 21.28 -7.72 10.18
C ILE A 7 20.24 -6.83 9.49
N ILE A 8 19.69 -5.85 10.21
CA ILE A 8 18.88 -4.80 9.59
C ILE A 8 19.83 -3.87 8.82
N SER A 9 19.96 -4.10 7.52
CA SER A 9 20.85 -3.32 6.65
C SER A 9 20.16 -2.08 6.09
N ILE A 10 18.86 -2.15 5.82
CA ILE A 10 18.09 -1.01 5.32
C ILE A 10 17.26 -0.37 6.42
N ASP A 11 17.26 0.97 6.45
CA ASP A 11 16.44 1.72 7.37
C ASP A 11 14.97 1.81 6.90
N MET A 12 14.10 2.23 7.81
CA MET A 12 12.67 2.47 7.57
C MET A 12 12.42 3.32 6.32
N LYS A 13 13.23 4.36 6.08
CA LYS A 13 13.05 5.26 4.92
C LYS A 13 13.38 4.56 3.61
N THR A 14 14.41 3.72 3.60
CA THR A 14 14.82 2.93 2.45
C THR A 14 13.75 1.90 2.11
N ALA A 15 13.18 1.22 3.10
CA ALA A 15 12.05 0.30 2.90
C ALA A 15 10.81 0.99 2.31
N VAL A 16 10.43 2.19 2.79
CA VAL A 16 9.31 2.95 2.22
C VAL A 16 9.56 3.34 0.76
N ARG A 17 10.80 3.74 0.42
CA ARG A 17 11.18 4.06 -0.96
C ARG A 17 11.09 2.82 -1.86
N ALA A 18 11.61 1.68 -1.39
CA ALA A 18 11.52 0.42 -2.11
C ALA A 18 10.05 0.03 -2.36
N ALA A 19 9.20 0.05 -1.33
CA ALA A 19 7.78 -0.23 -1.46
C ALA A 19 7.06 0.68 -2.47
N ARG A 20 7.36 2.00 -2.46
CA ARG A 20 6.80 2.94 -3.46
C ARG A 20 7.27 2.63 -4.88
N GLN A 21 8.54 2.29 -5.05
CA GLN A 21 9.08 1.92 -6.36
C GLN A 21 8.41 0.65 -6.88
N PHE A 22 8.36 -0.40 -6.07
CA PHE A 22 7.67 -1.64 -6.43
C PHE A 22 6.18 -1.42 -6.73
N ALA A 23 5.50 -0.53 -5.99
CA ALA A 23 4.11 -0.19 -6.29
C ALA A 23 3.97 0.44 -7.69
N VAL A 24 4.83 1.40 -8.04
CA VAL A 24 4.80 2.03 -9.37
C VAL A 24 5.12 1.01 -10.46
N ASP A 25 6.11 0.14 -10.24
CA ASP A 25 6.54 -0.85 -11.23
C ASP A 25 5.49 -1.95 -11.44
N LEU A 26 4.89 -2.48 -10.37
CA LEU A 26 3.88 -3.54 -10.44
C LEU A 26 2.55 -3.06 -11.05
N TYR A 27 2.23 -1.78 -10.89
CA TYR A 27 1.02 -1.16 -11.42
C TYR A 27 1.33 -0.23 -12.60
N GLU A 28 2.40 -0.45 -13.37
CA GLU A 28 2.86 0.47 -14.43
C GLU A 28 1.77 0.90 -15.43
N SER A 29 0.76 0.06 -15.66
CA SER A 29 -0.37 0.32 -16.56
C SER A 29 -1.57 1.00 -15.90
N GLU A 30 -1.55 1.19 -14.58
CA GLU A 30 -2.66 1.73 -13.80
C GLU A 30 -2.22 2.92 -12.94
N PRO A 31 -3.01 4.01 -12.89
CA PRO A 31 -2.71 5.08 -11.96
C PRO A 31 -2.87 4.59 -10.51
N LEU A 32 -2.05 5.12 -9.61
CA LEU A 32 -2.21 5.01 -8.16
C LEU A 32 -2.56 6.40 -7.57
N PRO A 33 -3.81 6.90 -7.74
CA PRO A 33 -4.19 8.22 -7.25
C PRO A 33 -4.08 8.32 -5.74
N ASN A 34 -3.62 9.48 -5.24
CA ASN A 34 -3.50 9.75 -3.81
C ASN A 34 -2.71 8.69 -3.02
N LEU A 35 -1.66 8.12 -3.67
CA LEU A 35 -0.75 7.15 -3.08
C LEU A 35 -0.01 7.71 -1.85
N ALA A 36 -0.32 7.18 -0.69
CA ALA A 36 0.26 7.57 0.59
C ALA A 36 0.89 6.38 1.33
N LEU A 37 1.81 6.70 2.24
CA LEU A 37 2.24 5.76 3.27
C LEU A 37 1.18 5.76 4.36
N GLU A 38 0.71 4.58 4.75
CA GLU A 38 -0.31 4.41 5.78
C GLU A 38 0.31 3.86 7.07
N GLU A 39 1.15 2.83 6.95
CA GLU A 39 1.79 2.17 8.09
C GLU A 39 3.16 1.64 7.69
N ILE A 40 4.08 1.58 8.65
CA ILE A 40 5.32 0.82 8.53
C ILE A 40 5.68 0.19 9.87
N GLU A 41 5.98 -1.11 9.84
CA GLU A 41 6.40 -1.89 10.99
C GLU A 41 7.60 -2.77 10.61
N PHE A 42 8.51 -3.00 11.56
CA PHE A 42 9.54 -4.02 11.40
C PHE A 42 9.07 -5.32 12.06
N ASN A 43 8.97 -6.39 11.27
CA ASN A 43 8.68 -7.71 11.80
C ASN A 43 9.99 -8.44 12.12
N GLU A 44 10.32 -8.54 13.41
CA GLU A 44 11.54 -9.20 13.89
C GLU A 44 11.58 -10.70 13.54
N SER A 45 10.42 -11.36 13.50
CA SER A 45 10.34 -12.81 13.27
C SER A 45 10.62 -13.20 11.81
N SER A 46 10.17 -12.37 10.86
CA SER A 46 10.41 -12.58 9.43
C SER A 46 11.56 -11.73 8.89
N HIS A 47 12.16 -10.88 9.72
CA HIS A 47 13.24 -9.98 9.37
C HIS A 47 12.89 -9.07 8.17
N GLN A 48 11.68 -8.52 8.18
CA GLN A 48 11.12 -7.74 7.06
C GLN A 48 10.49 -6.43 7.54
N TRP A 49 10.62 -5.40 6.72
CA TRP A 49 9.80 -4.20 6.82
C TRP A 49 8.45 -4.46 6.16
N GLN A 50 7.37 -4.29 6.93
CA GLN A 50 6.00 -4.36 6.44
C GLN A 50 5.50 -2.95 6.18
N VAL A 51 5.39 -2.56 4.91
CA VAL A 51 5.00 -1.21 4.50
C VAL A 51 3.59 -1.24 3.91
N THR A 52 2.63 -0.54 4.52
CA THR A 52 1.29 -0.40 3.96
C THR A 52 1.20 0.90 3.16
N LEU A 53 0.88 0.78 1.87
CA LEU A 53 0.54 1.91 1.01
C LEU A 53 -0.95 1.91 0.70
N GLY A 54 -1.54 3.11 0.71
CA GLY A 54 -2.94 3.34 0.41
C GLY A 54 -3.10 4.23 -0.81
N PHE A 55 -4.06 3.91 -1.69
CA PHE A 55 -4.39 4.71 -2.87
C PHE A 55 -5.89 4.61 -3.19
N ASP A 56 -6.41 5.57 -3.92
CA ASP A 56 -7.82 5.56 -4.33
C ASP A 56 -7.99 4.61 -5.51
N SER A 57 -8.80 3.57 -5.33
CA SER A 57 -8.90 2.48 -6.31
C SER A 57 -9.61 2.92 -7.58
N PRO A 58 -8.97 2.81 -8.76
CA PRO A 58 -9.64 3.10 -10.04
C PRO A 58 -10.79 2.12 -10.33
N HIS A 59 -10.84 0.98 -9.63
CA HIS A 59 -11.81 -0.09 -9.83
C HIS A 59 -13.02 -0.01 -8.87
N LYS A 60 -12.96 0.82 -7.81
CA LYS A 60 -13.99 0.91 -6.77
C LYS A 60 -14.62 2.30 -6.70
N ILE A 61 -15.12 2.78 -7.84
CA ILE A 61 -15.79 4.07 -7.96
C ILE A 61 -17.28 3.88 -7.67
N LYS A 62 -17.78 4.53 -6.61
CA LYS A 62 -19.21 4.64 -6.32
C LYS A 62 -19.73 5.95 -6.91
N ARG A 63 -20.77 5.85 -7.74
CA ARG A 63 -21.47 7.02 -8.29
C ARG A 63 -22.75 7.24 -7.51
N LYS A 64 -22.88 8.43 -6.91
CA LYS A 64 -24.13 8.87 -6.28
C LYS A 64 -24.73 9.99 -7.13
N THR A 65 -26.00 9.85 -7.45
CA THR A 65 -26.80 10.89 -8.12
C THR A 65 -27.74 11.49 -7.09
N ASN A 66 -27.72 12.82 -6.98
CA ASN A 66 -28.57 13.55 -6.04
C ASN A 66 -30.02 13.60 -6.53
N GLY A 67 -30.81 12.54 -6.27
CA GLY A 67 -32.27 12.47 -6.40
C GLY A 67 -32.86 12.91 -7.76
N PRO A 68 -34.20 13.04 -7.88
CA PRO A 68 -34.83 13.64 -9.04
C PRO A 68 -34.66 15.17 -8.99
N SER A 69 -33.51 15.65 -9.47
CA SER A 69 -33.21 17.08 -9.64
C SER A 69 -33.25 17.46 -11.12
N LEU A 70 -33.69 18.69 -11.44
CA LEU A 70 -33.59 19.26 -12.79
C LEU A 70 -32.13 19.50 -13.21
N PHE A 71 -31.21 19.54 -12.25
CA PHE A 71 -29.75 19.60 -12.43
C PHE A 71 -29.10 18.53 -11.55
N PRO A 72 -28.96 17.29 -12.04
CA PRO A 72 -28.34 16.23 -11.25
C PRO A 72 -26.84 16.48 -11.13
N THR A 73 -26.32 16.46 -9.90
CA THR A 73 -24.89 16.36 -9.63
C THR A 73 -24.52 14.89 -9.49
N ILE A 74 -23.46 14.47 -10.16
CA ILE A 74 -22.85 13.16 -9.98
C ILE A 74 -21.66 13.34 -9.04
N GLU A 75 -21.74 12.72 -7.87
CA GLU A 75 -20.61 12.59 -6.97
C GLU A 75 -19.94 11.23 -7.21
N GLU A 76 -18.67 11.24 -7.60
CA GLU A 76 -17.85 10.05 -7.70
C GLU A 76 -17.00 9.93 -6.43
N GLU A 77 -17.22 8.86 -5.68
CA GLU A 77 -16.46 8.54 -4.48
C GLU A 77 -15.63 7.28 -4.76
N SER A 78 -14.32 7.43 -4.83
CA SER A 78 -13.40 6.30 -4.97
C SER A 78 -13.12 5.69 -3.61
N GLN A 79 -13.25 4.36 -3.48
CA GLN A 79 -12.84 3.67 -2.26
C GLN A 79 -11.31 3.51 -2.23
N ARG A 80 -10.73 3.63 -1.03
CA ARG A 80 -9.30 3.42 -0.82
C ARG A 80 -8.97 1.91 -0.82
N GLU A 81 -7.87 1.55 -1.45
CA GLU A 81 -7.25 0.23 -1.37
C GLU A 81 -5.94 0.31 -0.58
N TYR A 82 -5.66 -0.75 0.17
CA TYR A 82 -4.48 -0.86 1.02
C TYR A 82 -3.69 -2.11 0.63
N LYS A 83 -2.41 -1.92 0.31
CA LYS A 83 -1.49 -3.00 -0.04
C LYS A 83 -0.33 -2.99 0.94
N GLN A 84 -0.03 -4.15 1.50
CA GLN A 84 1.14 -4.35 2.34
C GLN A 84 2.25 -4.93 1.49
N PHE A 85 3.39 -4.25 1.45
CA PHE A 85 4.63 -4.67 0.80
C PHE A 85 5.59 -5.14 1.88
N ASN A 86 5.95 -6.42 1.83
CA ASN A 86 6.92 -7.01 2.75
C ASN A 86 8.30 -6.95 2.08
N ILE A 87 9.16 -6.09 2.60
CA ILE A 87 10.49 -5.80 2.08
C ILE A 87 11.52 -6.50 2.96
N ASP A 88 12.42 -7.28 2.37
CA ASP A 88 13.54 -7.89 3.09
C ASP A 88 14.44 -6.80 3.70
N ALA A 89 14.76 -6.93 4.98
CA ALA A 89 15.51 -5.90 5.71
C ALA A 89 17.03 -5.94 5.46
N GLU A 90 17.54 -7.01 4.87
CA GLU A 90 18.96 -7.16 4.53
C GLU A 90 19.28 -6.52 3.18
N ASP A 91 18.43 -6.70 2.16
CA ASP A 91 18.75 -6.30 0.79
C ASP A 91 17.73 -5.36 0.12
N GLY A 92 16.54 -5.18 0.71
CA GLY A 92 15.51 -4.31 0.18
C GLY A 92 14.67 -4.89 -0.96
N HIS A 93 14.79 -6.19 -1.24
CA HIS A 93 13.92 -6.83 -2.23
C HIS A 93 12.50 -7.01 -1.69
N LEU A 94 11.52 -6.89 -2.60
CA LEU A 94 10.14 -7.24 -2.31
C LEU A 94 10.02 -8.76 -2.18
N VAL A 95 9.61 -9.22 -1.00
CA VAL A 95 9.33 -10.65 -0.75
C VAL A 95 7.90 -11.00 -1.14
N SER A 96 6.94 -10.13 -0.78
CA SER A 96 5.53 -10.33 -1.11
C SER A 96 4.74 -9.03 -1.06
N MET A 97 3.62 -8.99 -1.79
CA MET A 97 2.59 -7.97 -1.67
C MET A 97 1.26 -8.65 -1.34
N THR A 98 0.57 -8.17 -0.32
CA THR A 98 -0.76 -8.66 0.06
C THR A 98 -1.76 -7.51 0.15
N MET A 99 -3.05 -7.84 0.05
CA MET A 99 -4.12 -6.89 0.33
C MET A 99 -4.47 -6.92 1.80
N ARG A 100 -4.64 -5.74 2.42
CA ARG A 100 -5.27 -5.66 3.74
C ARG A 100 -6.77 -5.50 3.58
N PRO A 101 -7.59 -6.39 4.16
CA PRO A 101 -9.03 -6.15 4.22
C PRO A 101 -9.29 -4.92 5.08
N VAL A 102 -10.22 -4.08 4.63
CA VAL A 102 -10.76 -2.98 5.44
C VAL A 102 -12.04 -3.53 6.02
N ASP A 103 -12.14 -3.61 7.34
CA ASP A 103 -13.41 -3.97 7.97
C ASP A 103 -14.48 -2.92 7.58
N PRO A 104 -15.66 -3.35 7.09
CA PRO A 104 -16.69 -2.47 6.54
C PRO A 104 -17.41 -1.62 7.59
#